data_AF-X0RE29-F1
#
_entry.id   AF-X0RE29-F1
#
_cell.length_a   1.000
_cell.length_b   1.000
_cell.length_c   1.000
_cell.angle_alpha   90.00
_cell.angle_beta   90.00
_cell.angle_gamma   90.00
#
_symmetry.space_group_name_H-M   'P 1'
#
loop_
_entity.id
_entity.type
_entity.pdbx_description
1 polymer ?
#
loop_
_entity_poly.entity_id
_entity_poly.type
_entity_poly.pdbx_seq_one_letter_code
_entity_poly.pdbx_strand_id
1 'polypeptide(L)'
;MKEDKQAMDTNSSAHHVDEYLQTLGSEDARELRYYSQEQSFSADELARLVNEERLNELMAQSDAFLSSLNDGIKDFENDNKYP
;
A
#
# COMPACT_ATOMS: atom_id res chain seq x y z
N MET A 1 -56.77 -29.26 -3.11
CA MET A 1 -55.40 -28.73 -3.01
C MET A 1 -54.83 -28.70 -4.42
N LYS A 2 -54.62 -27.50 -4.99
CA LYS A 2 -53.93 -27.34 -6.26
C LYS A 2 -52.54 -26.83 -5.92
N GLU A 3 -51.53 -27.65 -6.17
CA GLU A 3 -50.14 -27.25 -6.02
C GLU A 3 -49.77 -26.38 -7.22
N ASP A 4 -49.91 -25.07 -7.05
CA ASP A 4 -49.35 -24.10 -7.99
C ASP A 4 -47.83 -24.06 -7.76
N LYS A 5 -47.09 -24.95 -8.42
CA LYS A 5 -45.64 -24.80 -8.57
C LYS A 5 -45.39 -23.57 -9.45
N GLN A 6 -45.28 -22.40 -8.82
CA GLN A 6 -44.73 -21.21 -9.47
C GLN A 6 -43.39 -21.61 -10.10
N ALA A 7 -43.29 -21.43 -11.42
CA ALA A 7 -42.04 -21.59 -12.15
C ALA A 7 -41.02 -20.66 -11.49
N MET A 8 -39.96 -21.23 -10.91
CA MET A 8 -38.88 -20.44 -10.34
C MET A 8 -38.29 -19.59 -11.45
N ASP A 9 -38.30 -18.28 -11.21
CA ASP A 9 -37.73 -17.27 -12.10
C ASP A 9 -36.24 -17.58 -12.28
N THR A 10 -35.84 -17.96 -13.50
CA THR A 10 -34.46 -18.34 -13.84
C THR A 10 -33.47 -17.18 -13.76
N ASN A 11 -33.94 -15.97 -13.44
CA ASN A 11 -33.15 -14.79 -13.11
C ASN A 11 -32.82 -14.66 -11.61
N SER A 12 -33.07 -15.69 -10.80
CA SER A 12 -32.73 -15.68 -9.39
C SER A 12 -31.21 -15.63 -9.20
N SER A 13 -30.73 -14.59 -8.50
CA SER A 13 -29.31 -14.42 -8.12
C SER A 13 -28.74 -15.62 -7.36
N ALA A 14 -29.59 -16.46 -6.79
CA ALA A 14 -29.23 -17.73 -6.16
C ALA A 14 -28.59 -18.74 -7.13
N HIS A 15 -28.93 -18.72 -8.43
CA HIS A 15 -28.33 -19.62 -9.42
C HIS A 15 -26.85 -19.34 -9.70
N HIS A 16 -26.37 -18.15 -9.37
CA HIS A 16 -24.97 -17.75 -9.58
C HIS A 16 -24.13 -17.82 -8.30
N VAL A 17 -24.73 -18.18 -7.16
CA VAL A 17 -24.00 -18.27 -5.88
C VAL A 17 -22.97 -19.39 -5.92
N ASP A 18 -23.33 -20.58 -6.42
CA ASP A 18 -22.39 -21.71 -6.47
C ASP A 18 -21.24 -21.45 -7.45
N GLU A 19 -21.53 -20.86 -8.61
CA GLU A 19 -20.53 -20.46 -9.60
C GLU A 19 -19.59 -19.38 -9.02
N TYR A 20 -20.15 -18.42 -8.28
CA TYR A 20 -19.38 -17.39 -7.58
C TYR A 20 -18.50 -17.96 -6.47
N LEU A 21 -19.00 -18.93 -5.68
CA LEU A 21 -18.21 -19.59 -4.64
C LEU A 21 -17.10 -20.46 -5.21
N GLN A 22 -17.34 -21.13 -6.35
CA GLN A 22 -16.30 -21.90 -7.05
C GLN A 22 -15.19 -21.00 -7.59
N THR A 23 -15.51 -19.82 -8.12
CA THR A 23 -14.51 -18.85 -8.60
C THR A 23 -13.71 -18.19 -7.47
N LEU A 24 -14.27 -18.10 -6.26
CA LEU A 24 -13.53 -17.65 -5.06
C LEU A 24 -12.56 -18.72 -4.52
N GLY A 25 -12.82 -19.99 -4.79
CA GLY A 25 -12.05 -21.12 -4.28
C GLY A 25 -10.81 -21.47 -5.10
N SER A 26 -10.62 -20.90 -6.29
CA SER A 26 -9.44 -21.16 -7.11
C SER A 26 -8.21 -20.38 -6.62
N GLU A 27 -7.07 -21.07 -6.51
CA GLU A 27 -5.78 -20.51 -6.05
C GLU A 27 -5.37 -19.28 -6.88
N ASP A 28 -5.55 -19.37 -8.20
CA ASP A 28 -5.21 -18.31 -9.18
C ASP A 28 -6.02 -17.01 -8.94
N ALA A 29 -7.29 -17.13 -8.54
CA ALA A 29 -8.13 -15.97 -8.24
C ALA A 29 -7.77 -15.35 -6.87
N ARG A 30 -7.31 -16.17 -5.92
CA ARG A 30 -6.91 -15.74 -4.58
C ARG A 30 -5.67 -14.87 -4.63
N GLU A 31 -4.63 -15.27 -5.36
CA GLU A 31 -3.39 -14.50 -5.47
C GLU A 31 -3.62 -13.15 -6.15
N LEU A 32 -4.37 -13.13 -7.26
CA LEU A 32 -4.72 -11.89 -7.96
C LEU A 32 -5.51 -10.92 -7.07
N ARG A 33 -6.44 -11.41 -6.24
CA ARG A 33 -7.16 -10.59 -5.26
C ARG A 33 -6.25 -10.08 -4.14
N TYR A 34 -5.29 -10.90 -3.69
CA TYR A 34 -4.40 -10.52 -2.59
C TYR A 34 -3.47 -9.38 -3.00
N TYR A 35 -2.95 -9.42 -4.25
CA TYR A 35 -2.10 -8.37 -4.79
C TYR A 35 -2.88 -7.17 -5.37
N SER A 36 -4.14 -7.33 -5.81
CA SER A 36 -4.98 -6.19 -6.21
C SER A 36 -5.57 -5.42 -5.02
N GLN A 37 -5.23 -5.80 -3.79
CA GLN A 37 -5.71 -5.18 -2.54
C GLN A 37 -4.66 -4.27 -1.89
N GLU A 38 -3.62 -3.85 -2.61
CA GLU A 38 -2.88 -2.65 -2.21
C GLU A 38 -3.84 -1.45 -2.27
N GLN A 39 -4.54 -1.22 -1.17
CA GLN A 39 -5.36 -0.04 -0.97
C GLN A 39 -4.40 1.16 -0.98
N SER A 40 -4.49 1.98 -2.01
CA SER A 40 -3.82 3.28 -2.03
C SER A 40 -4.31 4.08 -0.83
N PHE A 41 -3.43 4.34 0.13
CA PHE A 41 -3.74 5.21 1.25
C PHE A 41 -3.96 6.63 0.75
N SER A 42 -5.01 7.29 1.25
CA SER A 42 -5.16 8.73 1.07
C SER A 42 -4.04 9.48 1.78
N ALA A 43 -3.79 10.73 1.38
CA ALA A 43 -2.80 11.58 2.03
C ALA A 43 -3.11 11.77 3.54
N ASP A 44 -4.38 11.85 3.90
CA ASP A 44 -4.84 12.00 5.30
C ASP A 44 -4.58 10.72 6.12
N GLU A 45 -4.73 9.54 5.52
CA GLU A 45 -4.42 8.26 6.18
C GLU A 45 -2.92 8.06 6.33
N LEU A 46 -2.14 8.43 5.30
CA LEU A 46 -0.69 8.45 5.38
C LEU A 46 -0.23 9.42 6.47
N ALA A 47 -0.81 10.61 6.59
CA ALA A 47 -0.47 11.57 7.64
C ALA A 47 -0.79 11.04 9.05
N ARG A 48 -1.80 10.18 9.22
CA ARG A 48 -2.10 9.51 10.49
C ARG A 48 -1.17 8.33 10.80
N LEU A 49 -0.73 7.60 9.77
CA LEU A 49 0.18 6.47 9.89
C LEU A 49 1.63 6.93 10.06
N VAL A 50 2.01 8.01 9.38
CA VAL A 50 3.33 8.62 9.45
C VAL A 50 3.41 9.43 10.73
N ASN A 51 4.32 9.04 11.61
CA ASN A 51 4.65 9.86 12.77
C ASN A 51 5.45 11.08 12.30
N GLU A 52 4.77 12.22 12.17
CA GLU A 52 5.35 13.49 11.70
C GLU A 52 6.54 13.93 12.55
N GLU A 53 6.48 13.77 13.87
CA GLU A 53 7.58 14.12 14.79
C GLU A 53 8.83 13.31 14.46
N ARG A 54 8.70 11.99 14.35
CA ARG A 54 9.82 11.10 14.01
C ARG A 54 10.34 11.34 12.59
N LEU A 55 9.48 11.67 11.64
CA LEU A 55 9.89 12.04 10.29
C LEU A 55 10.71 13.34 10.30
N ASN A 56 10.24 14.36 11.02
CA ASN A 56 10.94 15.64 11.14
C ASN A 56 12.29 15.48 11.83
N GLU A 57 12.38 14.66 12.87
CA GLU A 57 13.67 14.32 13.51
C GLU A 57 14.65 13.67 12.54
N LEU A 58 14.18 12.70 11.73
CA LEU A 58 15.03 12.02 10.75
C LEU A 58 15.53 12.98 9.67
N MET A 59 14.66 13.87 9.19
CA MET A 59 15.02 14.90 8.21
C MET A 59 16.07 15.86 8.79
N ALA A 60 15.89 16.33 10.03
CA ALA A 60 16.86 17.21 10.69
C ALA A 60 18.22 16.54 10.90
N GLN A 61 18.24 15.25 11.26
CA GLN A 61 19.47 14.46 11.37
C GLN A 61 20.17 14.31 10.01
N SER A 62 19.41 14.12 8.93
CA SER A 62 19.94 14.07 7.57
C SER A 62 20.59 15.39 7.18
N ASP A 63 19.95 16.53 7.44
CA ASP A 63 20.50 17.85 7.14
C ASP A 63 21.79 18.13 7.92
N ALA A 64 21.82 17.79 9.21
CA ALA A 64 23.03 17.91 10.04
C ALA A 64 24.17 17.03 9.51
N PHE A 65 23.87 15.78 9.14
CA PHE A 65 24.85 14.87 8.53
C PHE A 65 25.41 15.45 7.23
N LEU A 66 24.54 15.91 6.31
CA LEU A 66 24.94 16.47 5.03
C LEU A 66 25.77 17.75 5.19
N SER A 67 25.43 18.61 6.16
CA SER A 67 26.23 19.78 6.50
C SER A 67 27.63 19.37 6.96
N SER A 68 27.71 18.40 7.88
CA SER A 68 29.01 17.93 8.40
C SER A 68 29.89 17.30 7.32
N LEU A 69 29.29 16.57 6.39
CA LEU A 69 29.99 15.98 5.25
C LEU A 69 30.55 17.06 4.32
N ASN A 70 29.73 18.06 3.99
CA ASN A 70 30.14 19.15 3.12
C ASN A 70 31.28 19.98 3.73
N ASP A 71 31.23 20.24 5.03
CA ASP A 71 32.30 20.96 5.72
C ASP A 71 33.59 20.12 5.77
N GLY A 72 33.48 18.81 6.05
CA GLY A 72 34.64 17.90 6.00
C GLY A 72 35.30 17.82 4.61
N ILE A 73 34.52 17.89 3.53
CA ILE A 73 35.06 17.94 2.16
C ILE A 73 35.84 19.23 1.93
N LYS A 74 35.31 20.39 2.36
CA LYS A 74 36.00 21.68 2.22
C LYS A 74 37.29 21.73 3.03
N ASP A 75 37.27 21.20 4.25
CA ASP A 75 38.46 21.16 5.11
C ASP A 75 39.55 20.32 4.45
N PHE A 76 39.20 19.15 3.90
CA PHE A 76 40.14 18.33 3.14
C PHE A 76 40.70 19.05 1.91
N GLU A 77 39.88 19.79 1.16
CA GLU A 77 40.35 20.58 0.02
C GLU A 77 41.29 21.73 0.44
N ASN A 78 40.97 22.41 1.55
CA ASN A 78 41.77 23.52 2.07
C ASN A 78 43.12 23.04 2.62
N ASP A 79 43.14 21.94 3.37
CA ASP A 79 44.36 21.33 3.91
C ASP A 79 45.32 20.88 2.80
N ASN A 80 44.79 20.48 1.66
CA ASN A 80 45.58 20.06 0.49
C ASN A 80 45.89 21.20 -0.50
N LYS A 81 45.43 22.43 -0.24
CA LYS A 81 45.60 23.57 -1.16
C LYS A 81 47.00 24.19 -1.09
N TYR A 82 47.71 23.98 0.02
CA TYR A 82 49.09 24.43 0.22
C TYR A 82 49.92 23.28 0.83
N PRO A 83 50.46 22.37 0.00
CA PRO A 83 51.39 21.33 0.46
C PRO A 83 52.73 21.89 0.94
#